data_AF-A0A816F9D6-F1
#
_entry.id   AF-A0A816F9D6-F1
#
_cell.length_a   1.000
_cell.length_b   1.000
_cell.length_c   1.000
_cell.angle_alpha   90.00
_cell.angle_beta   90.00
_cell.angle_gamma   90.00
#
_symmetry.space_group_name_H-M   'P 1'
#
loop_
_entity.id
_entity.type
_entity.pdbx_description
1 polymer ?
#
loop_
_entity_poly.entity_id
_entity_poly.type
_entity_poly.pdbx_seq_one_letter_code
_entity_poly.pdbx_strand_id
1 'polypeptide(L)' 'APEMFAFDYCKFHIRRCKESTGRVVMWKEMCIKNSFTLEASFAGSSIVAKPCHFNIKDYENFGRCICHSLRHYMEALSDS' A
#
# COMPACT_ATOMS: atom_id res chain seq x y z
N ALA A 1 -0.17 -2.35 12.98
CA ALA A 1 1.10 -1.62 12.87
C ALA A 1 0.86 -0.15 12.51
N PRO A 2 0.24 0.64 13.40
CA PRO A 2 0.06 2.07 13.19
C PRO A 2 1.40 2.84 13.07
N GLU A 3 2.49 2.25 13.57
CA GLU A 3 3.83 2.87 13.56
C GLU A 3 4.62 2.64 12.26
N MET A 4 4.07 1.86 11.31
CA MET A 4 4.78 1.46 10.08
C MET A 4 4.08 1.91 8.79
N PHE A 5 2.91 2.55 8.89
CA PHE A 5 2.14 3.05 7.76
C PHE A 5 1.61 4.45 8.06
N ALA A 6 1.82 5.40 7.15
CA ALA A 6 1.26 6.74 7.23
C ALA A 6 0.42 7.03 5.99
N PHE A 7 -0.90 7.16 6.17
CA PHE A 7 -1.83 7.42 5.08
C PHE A 7 -1.52 8.74 4.36
N ASP A 8 -1.11 9.78 5.09
CA ASP A 8 -0.77 11.10 4.53
C ASP A 8 0.45 11.06 3.59
N TYR A 9 1.28 10.02 3.69
CA TYR A 9 2.39 9.78 2.78
C TYR A 9 1.99 9.05 1.51
N CYS A 10 0.80 8.46 1.45
CA CYS A 10 0.27 7.85 0.24
C CYS A 10 -0.09 8.91 -0.82
N LYS A 11 0.11 8.58 -2.09
CA LYS A 11 -0.22 9.45 -3.24
C LYS A 11 -1.29 8.80 -4.12
N PHE A 12 -2.53 9.28 -3.98
CA PHE A 12 -3.68 8.76 -4.72
C PHE A 12 -3.94 9.52 -6.03
N HIS A 13 -3.52 10.78 -6.14
CA HIS A 13 -3.69 11.57 -7.35
C HIS A 13 -2.72 11.11 -8.46
N ILE A 14 -3.25 10.85 -9.65
CA ILE A 14 -2.46 10.43 -10.82
C ILE A 14 -1.91 11.68 -11.51
N ARG A 15 -0.59 11.85 -11.48
CA ARG A 15 0.10 12.89 -12.26
C ARG A 15 0.20 12.46 -13.71
N ARG A 16 0.21 13.42 -14.65
CA ARG A 16 0.32 13.18 -16.11
C ARG A 16 1.50 12.27 -16.48
N CYS A 17 2.66 12.44 -15.84
CA CYS A 17 3.84 11.60 -16.09
C CYS A 17 3.72 10.15 -15.59
N LYS A 18 2.62 9.80 -14.91
CA LYS A 18 2.36 8.46 -14.38
C LYS A 18 1.21 7.75 -15.09
N GLU A 19 0.60 8.35 -16.10
CA GLU A 19 -0.54 7.78 -16.81
C GLU A 19 -0.21 6.44 -17.49
N SER A 20 1.03 6.27 -17.94
CA SER A 20 1.53 5.04 -18.55
C SER A 20 2.09 4.01 -17.56
N THR A 21 2.01 4.26 -16.25
CA THR A 21 2.48 3.28 -15.26
C THR A 21 1.53 2.09 -15.16
N GLY A 22 2.06 0.91 -14.88
CA GLY A 22 1.30 -0.34 -14.83
C GLY A 22 0.03 -0.25 -13.99
N ARG A 23 0.10 0.37 -12.79
CA ARG A 23 -1.09 0.58 -11.94
C ARG A 23 -2.22 1.32 -12.67
N VAL A 24 -1.89 2.39 -13.39
CA VAL A 24 -2.88 3.24 -14.06
C VAL A 24 -3.44 2.54 -15.30
N VAL A 25 -2.60 1.86 -16.06
CA VAL A 25 -3.02 1.05 -17.23
C VAL A 25 -3.94 -0.09 -16.79
N MET A 26 -3.56 -0.85 -15.75
CA MET A 26 -4.38 -1.94 -15.22
C MET A 26 -5.75 -1.44 -14.73
N TRP A 27 -5.80 -0.24 -14.15
CA TRP A 27 -7.05 0.37 -13.74
C TRP A 27 -7.91 0.86 -14.92
N LYS A 28 -7.34 1.65 -15.82
CA LYS A 28 -8.08 2.33 -16.90
C LYS A 28 -8.38 1.43 -18.09
N GLU A 29 -7.41 0.63 -18.53
CA GLU A 29 -7.49 -0.15 -19.77
C GLU A 29 -7.93 -1.59 -19.52
N MET A 30 -7.51 -2.17 -18.38
CA MET A 30 -7.88 -3.55 -18.00
C MET A 30 -9.06 -3.61 -17.03
N CYS A 31 -9.69 -2.47 -16.71
CA CYS A 31 -10.87 -2.35 -15.86
C CYS A 31 -10.72 -2.93 -14.43
N ILE A 32 -9.50 -2.96 -13.87
CA ILE A 32 -9.26 -3.43 -12.51
C ILE A 32 -9.46 -2.25 -11.54
N LYS A 33 -10.62 -2.20 -10.86
CA LYS A 33 -11.03 -1.07 -10.01
C LYS A 33 -10.01 -0.66 -8.93
N ASN A 34 -9.28 -1.61 -8.36
CA ASN A 34 -8.41 -1.41 -7.20
C ASN A 34 -6.96 -1.80 -7.49
N SER A 35 -6.36 -1.16 -8.50
CA SER A 35 -4.94 -1.33 -8.79
C SER A 35 -4.10 -0.37 -7.96
N PHE A 36 -3.17 -0.90 -7.14
CA PHE A 36 -2.28 -0.13 -6.27
C PHE A 36 -0.81 -0.55 -6.42
N THR A 37 0.09 0.35 -6.08
CA THR A 37 1.52 0.05 -5.94
C THR A 37 1.84 0.17 -4.46
N LEU A 38 2.36 -0.91 -3.87
CA LEU A 38 2.88 -0.88 -2.51
C LEU A 38 4.39 -0.71 -2.57
N GLU A 39 4.89 0.34 -1.94
CA GLU A 39 6.32 0.62 -1.82
C GLU A 39 6.73 0.41 -0.35
N ALA A 40 7.84 -0.29 -0.12
CA ALA A 40 8.39 -0.52 1.21
C ALA A 40 9.87 -0.10 1.24
N SER A 41 10.27 0.57 2.31
CA SER A 41 11.65 1.00 2.53
C SER A 41 12.54 -0.18 2.95
N PHE A 42 13.82 -0.14 2.58
CA PHE A 42 14.85 -1.03 3.15
C PHE A 42 15.51 -0.44 4.40
N ALA A 43 15.61 0.89 4.47
CA ALA A 43 16.31 1.61 5.53
C ALA A 43 15.47 1.81 6.81
N GLY A 44 14.24 1.25 6.85
CA GLY A 44 13.30 1.49 7.94
C GLY A 44 12.34 2.64 7.67
N SER A 45 11.68 3.10 8.73
CA SER A 45 10.69 4.17 8.69
C SER A 45 11.16 5.39 9.49
N SER A 46 10.86 6.58 8.98
CA SER A 46 11.04 7.85 9.70
C SER A 46 9.90 8.14 10.71
N ILE A 47 8.87 7.28 10.74
CA ILE A 47 7.73 7.39 11.67
C ILE A 47 8.11 6.81 13.04
N VAL A 48 9.01 5.83 13.09
CA VAL A 48 9.50 5.24 14.35
C VAL A 48 10.65 6.08 14.92
N ALA A 49 10.61 6.31 16.24
CA ALA A 49 11.58 7.16 16.94
C ALA A 49 13.03 6.67 16.86
N LYS A 50 13.24 5.37 16.60
CA LYS A 50 14.57 4.77 16.46
C LYS A 50 14.75 4.27 15.02
N PRO A 51 15.72 4.82 14.26
CA PRO A 51 16.03 4.32 12.94
C PRO A 51 16.53 2.87 13.05
N CYS A 52 15.81 1.95 12.43
CA CYS A 52 16.14 0.54 12.35
C CYS A 52 15.81 0.07 10.93
N HIS A 53 16.75 -0.63 10.28
CA HIS A 53 16.46 -1.25 8.99
C HIS A 53 15.36 -2.28 9.14
N PHE A 54 14.45 -2.33 8.17
CA PHE A 54 13.45 -3.39 8.17
C PHE A 54 14.11 -4.73 7.91
N ASN A 55 13.77 -5.71 8.74
CA ASN A 55 14.17 -7.09 8.57
C ASN A 55 13.02 -7.91 7.95
N ILE A 56 13.29 -9.18 7.68
CA ILE A 56 12.30 -10.10 7.08
C ILE A 56 10.99 -10.12 7.87
N LYS A 57 11.05 -10.11 9.20
CA LYS A 57 9.87 -10.15 10.07
C LYS A 57 8.99 -8.92 9.91
N ASP A 58 9.59 -7.76 9.68
CA ASP A 58 8.85 -6.52 9.43
C ASP A 58 8.05 -6.63 8.13
N TYR A 59 8.67 -7.16 7.07
CA TYR A 59 7.98 -7.41 5.78
C TYR A 59 6.86 -8.46 5.89
N GLU A 60 7.06 -9.52 6.67
CA GLU A 60 5.98 -10.48 6.96
C GLU A 60 4.80 -9.80 7.68
N ASN A 61 5.09 -8.94 8.65
CA ASN A 61 4.07 -8.18 9.38
C ASN A 61 3.34 -7.19 8.47
N PHE A 62 4.03 -6.54 7.54
CA PHE A 62 3.41 -5.72 6.49
C PHE A 62 2.45 -6.55 5.63
N GLY A 63 2.91 -7.70 5.12
CA GLY A 63 2.08 -8.61 4.34
C GLY A 63 0.81 -9.05 5.10
N ARG A 64 0.96 -9.40 6.38
CA ARG A 64 -0.18 -9.72 7.26
C ARG A 64 -1.17 -8.55 7.34
N CYS A 65 -0.69 -7.33 7.59
CA CYS A 65 -1.56 -6.15 7.68
C CYS A 65 -2.34 -5.91 6.39
N ILE A 66 -1.72 -6.13 5.23
CA ILE A 66 -2.38 -6.02 3.92
C ILE A 66 -3.47 -7.06 3.77
N CYS A 67 -3.20 -8.34 4.08
CA CYS A 67 -4.21 -9.39 4.00
C CYS A 67 -5.42 -9.09 4.89
N HIS A 68 -5.20 -8.63 6.12
CA HIS A 68 -6.28 -8.21 7.01
C HIS A 68 -7.08 -7.04 6.44
N SER A 69 -6.42 -6.05 5.83
CA SER A 69 -7.07 -4.88 5.23
C SER A 69 -7.90 -5.27 4.00
N LEU A 70 -7.39 -6.16 3.16
CA LEU A 70 -8.12 -6.71 2.01
C LEU A 70 -9.36 -7.49 2.46
N ARG A 71 -9.25 -8.30 3.52
CA ARG A 71 -10.40 -9.00 4.09
C ARG A 71 -11.48 -8.02 4.55
N HIS A 72 -11.13 -7.01 5.35
CA HIS A 72 -12.09 -6.00 5.79
C HIS A 72 -12.72 -5.25 4.62
N TYR A 73 -11.94 -4.94 3.59
CA TYR A 73 -12.45 -4.30 2.38
C TYR A 73 -13.49 -5.18 1.66
N MET A 74 -13.22 -6.49 1.54
CA MET A 74 -14.16 -7.44 0.93
C MET A 74 -15.45 -7.61 1.74
N GLU A 75 -15.34 -7.64 3.07
CA GLU A 75 -16.49 -7.67 3.98
C GLU A 75 -17.36 -6.42 3.79
N ALA A 76 -16.74 -5.23 3.82
CA ALA A 76 -17.46 -3.97 3.62
C ALA A 76 -18.13 -3.87 2.24
N LEU A 77 -17.56 -4.47 1.19
CA LEU A 77 -18.20 -4.57 -0.12
C LEU A 77 -19.36 -5.58 -0.18
N SER A 78 -19.36 -6.59 0.68
CA SER A 78 -20.42 -7.60 0.72
C SER A 78 -21.66 -7.09 1.47
N ASP A 79 -21.45 -6.16 2.41
CA ASP A 79 -22.49 -5.51 3.20
C ASP A 79 -23.12 -4.29 2.49
N SER A 80 -22.64 -3.92 1.29
CA SER A 80 -23.07 -2.76 0.49
C SER A 80 -23.85 -3.15 -0.75
#